data_AF-A0A952XAA7-F1
#
_entry.id   AF-A0A952XAA7-F1
#
_cell.length_a   1.000
_cell.length_b   1.000
_cell.length_c   1.000
_cell.angle_alpha   90.00
_cell.angle_beta   90.00
_cell.angle_gamma   90.00
#
_symmetry.space_group_name_H-M   'P 1'
#
loop_
_entity.id
_entity.type
_entity.pdbx_description
1 polymer ?
#
loop_
_entity_poly.entity_id
_entity_poly.type
_entity_poly.pdbx_seq_one_letter_code
_entity_poly.pdbx_strand_id
1 'polypeptide(L)'
;MDRDEIEGMANAIQKRQSDIQASDTLENEARLVALMRSKGAIVKRGRQKGPQRYTVIMPNGRVGPVTLFEIESIWRKISGEKA
;
A
#
# COMPACT_ATOMS: atom_id res chain seq x y z
N MET A 1 26.67 -7.41 11.56
CA MET A 1 26.00 -6.27 10.92
C MET A 1 27.10 -5.33 10.51
N ASP A 2 27.51 -5.47 9.27
CA ASP A 2 28.61 -4.73 8.67
C ASP A 2 28.12 -3.33 8.26
N ARG A 3 29.03 -2.36 8.22
CA ARG A 3 28.70 -0.94 7.97
C ARG A 3 27.98 -0.74 6.62
N ASP A 4 28.37 -1.50 5.60
CA ASP A 4 27.72 -1.56 4.28
C ASP A 4 26.27 -2.08 4.34
N GLU A 5 25.95 -3.03 5.23
CA GLU A 5 24.58 -3.55 5.37
C GLU A 5 23.65 -2.47 5.95
N ILE A 6 24.15 -1.64 6.87
CA ILE A 6 23.37 -0.58 7.52
C ILE A 6 23.05 0.54 6.53
N GLU A 7 24.02 0.96 5.70
CA GLU A 7 23.82 1.98 4.68
C GLU A 7 22.89 1.51 3.55
N GLY A 8 22.99 0.23 3.15
CA GLY A 8 22.06 -0.39 2.22
C GLY A 8 20.62 -0.42 2.75
N MET A 9 20.44 -0.80 4.03
CA MET A 9 19.13 -0.80 4.68
C MET A 9 18.55 0.62 4.82
N ALA A 10 19.37 1.62 5.17
CA ALA A 10 18.92 3.00 5.31
C ALA A 10 18.39 3.58 3.98
N ASN A 11 19.12 3.37 2.89
CA ASN A 11 18.71 3.81 1.55
C ASN A 11 17.41 3.12 1.08
N ALA A 12 17.28 1.81 1.34
CA ALA A 12 16.07 1.07 1.00
C ALA A 12 14.84 1.59 1.77
N ILE A 13 15.02 1.94 3.05
CA ILE A 13 13.96 2.50 3.89
C ILE A 13 13.54 3.89 3.40
N GLN A 14 14.51 4.77 3.10
CA GLN A 14 14.23 6.12 2.59
C GLN A 14 13.46 6.07 1.26
N LYS A 15 13.91 5.24 0.31
CA LYS A 15 13.23 5.07 -0.97
C LYS A 15 11.79 4.61 -0.79
N ARG A 16 11.57 3.61 0.07
CA ARG A 16 10.23 3.09 0.38
C ARG A 16 9.33 4.15 1.03
N GLN A 17 9.87 5.03 1.87
CA GLN A 17 9.10 6.15 2.43
C GLN A 17 8.72 7.17 1.35
N SER A 18 9.62 7.50 0.44
CA SER A 18 9.33 8.38 -0.69
C SER A 18 8.26 7.80 -1.60
N ASP A 19 8.31 6.50 -1.91
CA ASP A 19 7.29 5.82 -2.73
C ASP A 19 5.91 5.83 -2.05
N ILE A 20 5.86 5.65 -0.72
CA ILE A 20 4.63 5.74 0.07
C ILE A 20 4.04 7.16 -0.01
N GLN A 21 4.89 8.19 0.13
CA GLN A 21 4.44 9.58 0.05
C GLN A 21 3.98 9.97 -1.36
N ALA A 22 4.73 9.56 -2.39
CA ALA A 22 4.37 9.81 -3.79
C ALA A 22 3.05 9.12 -4.18
N SER A 23 2.75 7.97 -3.55
CA SER A 23 1.51 7.24 -3.77
C SER A 23 0.30 7.82 -3.02
N ASP A 24 0.49 8.68 -2.01
CA ASP A 24 -0.60 9.24 -1.17
C ASP A 24 -1.29 10.44 -1.83
N THR A 25 -1.77 10.25 -3.06
CA THR A 25 -2.56 11.25 -3.81
C THR A 25 -4.04 10.86 -3.86
N LEU A 26 -4.93 11.85 -3.95
CA LEU A 26 -6.38 11.61 -4.06
C LEU A 26 -6.75 10.85 -5.33
N GLU A 27 -6.03 11.10 -6.44
CA GLU A 27 -6.24 10.39 -7.70
C GLU A 27 -5.88 8.91 -7.58
N ASN A 28 -4.74 8.58 -6.96
CA ASN A 28 -4.37 7.19 -6.70
C ASN A 28 -5.33 6.52 -5.73
N GLU A 29 -5.78 7.22 -4.69
CA GLU A 29 -6.81 6.70 -3.77
C GLU A 29 -8.06 6.29 -4.56
N ALA A 30 -8.63 7.18 -5.37
CA ALA A 30 -9.82 6.91 -6.16
C ALA A 30 -9.60 5.75 -7.14
N ARG A 31 -8.45 5.73 -7.84
CA ARG A 31 -8.08 4.66 -8.78
C ARG A 31 -8.02 3.30 -8.08
N LEU A 32 -7.29 3.20 -6.98
CA LEU A 32 -7.11 1.95 -6.24
C LEU A 32 -8.40 1.47 -5.58
N VAL A 33 -9.23 2.38 -5.06
CA VAL A 33 -10.55 2.03 -4.52
C VAL A 33 -11.44 1.42 -5.62
N ALA A 34 -11.47 2.01 -6.80
CA ALA A 34 -12.24 1.49 -7.94
C ALA A 34 -11.71 0.11 -8.39
N LEU A 35 -10.40 -0.04 -8.50
CA LEU A 35 -9.74 -1.30 -8.87
C LEU A 35 -9.97 -2.42 -7.85
N MET A 36 -9.93 -2.11 -6.55
CA MET A 36 -10.22 -3.09 -5.50
C MET A 36 -11.70 -3.47 -5.51
N ARG A 37 -12.59 -2.52 -5.75
CA ARG A 37 -14.03 -2.77 -5.87
C ARG A 37 -14.38 -3.71 -7.02
N SER A 38 -13.71 -3.59 -8.16
CA SER A 38 -13.93 -4.50 -9.30
C SER A 38 -13.52 -5.96 -9.00
N LYS A 39 -12.64 -6.17 -8.02
CA LYS A 39 -12.22 -7.49 -7.51
C LYS A 39 -13.04 -7.96 -6.30
N GLY A 40 -14.12 -7.26 -5.96
CA GLY A 40 -14.97 -7.61 -4.81
C GLY A 40 -14.38 -7.23 -3.45
N ALA A 41 -13.37 -6.35 -3.42
CA ALA A 41 -12.78 -5.83 -2.19
C ALA A 41 -13.25 -4.39 -1.90
N ILE A 42 -13.38 -4.05 -0.61
CA ILE A 42 -13.81 -2.74 -0.14
C ILE A 42 -12.63 -2.07 0.57
N VAL A 43 -12.23 -0.90 0.11
CA VAL A 43 -11.23 -0.07 0.78
C VAL A 43 -11.95 0.94 1.67
N LYS A 44 -11.61 0.96 2.96
CA LYS A 44 -12.10 1.93 3.94
C LYS A 44 -10.96 2.78 4.47
N ARG A 45 -11.16 4.09 4.50
CA ARG A 45 -10.24 5.05 5.13
C ARG A 45 -10.62 5.22 6.61
N GLY A 46 -9.68 4.94 7.50
CA GLY A 46 -9.78 5.18 8.93
C GLY A 46 -9.46 6.63 9.31
N ARG A 47 -9.70 6.97 10.59
CA ARG A 47 -9.43 8.30 11.16
C ARG A 47 -7.97 8.51 11.58
N GLN A 48 -7.10 7.52 11.35
CA GLN A 48 -5.71 7.56 11.76
C GLN A 48 -4.94 8.65 10.99
N LYS A 49 -4.08 9.38 11.71
CA LYS A 49 -3.14 10.32 11.09
C LYS A 49 -1.92 9.53 10.58
N GLY A 50 -1.62 9.69 9.30
CA GLY A 50 -0.48 9.04 8.63
C GLY A 50 -0.89 8.22 7.41
N PRO A 51 0.08 7.71 6.64
CA PRO A 51 -0.18 6.97 5.40
C PRO A 51 -0.84 5.61 5.64
N GLN A 52 -0.59 4.97 6.80
CA GLN A 52 -1.21 3.71 7.22
C GLN A 52 -2.62 3.95 7.77
N ARG A 53 -3.52 4.47 6.94
CA ARG A 53 -4.89 4.83 7.34
C ARG A 53 -5.96 4.02 6.64
N TYR A 54 -5.59 3.06 5.80
CA TYR A 54 -6.55 2.32 5.00
C TYR A 54 -6.74 0.90 5.53
N THR A 55 -7.91 0.35 5.26
CA THR A 55 -8.28 -1.04 5.53
C THR A 55 -8.90 -1.60 4.27
N VAL A 56 -8.39 -2.73 3.81
CA VAL A 56 -8.96 -3.51 2.72
C VAL A 56 -9.78 -4.66 3.30
N ILE A 57 -11.04 -4.76 2.91
CA ILE A 57 -11.93 -5.87 3.24
C ILE A 57 -12.12 -6.68 1.97
N MET A 58 -11.57 -7.89 1.94
CA MET A 58 -11.68 -8.84 0.84
C MET A 58 -12.65 -9.96 1.22
N PRO A 59 -13.13 -10.75 0.25
CA PRO A 59 -13.99 -11.90 0.54
C PRO A 59 -13.33 -12.96 1.45
N ASN A 60 -12.00 -13.06 1.41
CA ASN A 60 -11.20 -14.02 2.18
C ASN A 60 -10.70 -13.47 3.53
N GLY A 61 -11.01 -12.21 3.86
CA GLY A 61 -10.55 -11.61 5.11
C GLY A 61 -10.34 -10.10 5.04
N ARG A 62 -9.80 -9.54 6.12
CA ARG A 62 -9.56 -8.11 6.27
C ARG A 62 -8.06 -7.85 6.47
N VAL A 63 -7.53 -6.86 5.77
CA VAL A 63 -6.13 -6.42 5.88
C VAL A 63 -6.10 -4.93 6.21
N GLY A 64 -5.50 -4.58 7.35
CA GLY A 64 -5.36 -3.19 7.79
C GLY A 64 -4.81 -3.10 9.22
N PRO A 65 -4.19 -1.97 9.61
CA PRO A 65 -4.00 -0.75 8.82
C PRO A 65 -2.89 -0.87 7.76
N VAL A 66 -3.15 -0.36 6.55
CA VAL A 66 -2.21 -0.36 5.41
C VAL A 66 -2.15 1.01 4.72
N THR A 67 -1.10 1.22 3.94
CA THR A 67 -0.90 2.38 3.05
C THR A 67 -1.51 2.20 1.66
N LEU A 68 -1.68 3.28 0.90
CA LEU A 68 -2.09 3.19 -0.52
C LEU A 68 -1.10 2.38 -1.37
N PHE A 69 0.20 2.53 -1.10
CA PHE A 69 1.24 1.75 -1.75
C PHE A 69 1.08 0.24 -1.52
N GLU A 70 0.74 -0.16 -0.30
CA GLU A 70 0.45 -1.56 0.02
C GLU A 70 -0.85 -2.05 -0.62
N ILE A 71 -1.87 -1.20 -0.73
CA ILE A 71 -3.10 -1.52 -1.47
C ILE A 71 -2.78 -1.83 -2.93
N GLU A 72 -1.94 -1.02 -3.58
CA GLU A 72 -1.51 -1.32 -4.96
C GLU A 72 -0.77 -2.65 -5.05
N SER A 73 0.15 -2.91 -4.13
CA SER A 73 0.89 -4.18 -4.07
C SER A 73 -0.03 -5.39 -3.87
N ILE A 74 -1.04 -5.25 -3.01
CA ILE A 74 -2.08 -6.27 -2.79
C ILE A 74 -2.90 -6.47 -4.07
N TRP A 75 -3.34 -5.39 -4.71
CA TRP A 75 -4.08 -5.46 -5.97
C TRP A 75 -3.30 -6.19 -7.06
N ARG A 76 -2.02 -5.85 -7.28
CA ARG A 76 -1.15 -6.54 -8.26
C ARG A 76 -1.07 -8.04 -8.00
N LYS A 77 -0.89 -8.44 -6.73
CA LYS A 77 -0.88 -9.86 -6.33
C LYS A 77 -2.19 -10.58 -6.62
N ILE A 78 -3.33 -9.95 -6.36
CA ILE A 78 -4.66 -10.55 -6.60
C ILE A 78 -5.00 -10.57 -8.10
N SER A 79 -4.56 -9.56 -8.85
CA SER A 79 -4.77 -9.47 -10.29
C SER A 79 -3.87 -10.41 -11.10
N GLY A 80 -2.83 -11.00 -10.48
CA GLY A 80 -1.89 -11.88 -11.16
C GLY A 80 -0.96 -11.15 -12.14
N GLU A 81 -0.92 -9.82 -12.08
CA GLU A 81 0.08 -9.04 -12.82
C GLU A 81 1.45 -9.32 -12.21
N LYS A 82 2.33 -9.97 -12.99
CA LYS A 82 3.72 -10.19 -12.59
C LYS A 82 4.40 -8.84 -12.36
N ALA A 83 5.12 -8.78 -11.23
CA ALA A 83 5.98 -7.66 -10.83
C ALA A 83 7.01 -7.32 -11.91
#